data_AF-A0AAV5XNX1-F1
#
_entry.id   AF-A0AAV5XNX1-F1
#
_cell.length_a   1.000
_cell.length_b   1.000
_cell.length_c   1.000
_cell.angle_alpha   90.00
_cell.angle_beta   90.00
_cell.angle_gamma   90.00
#
_symmetry.space_group_name_H-M   'P 1'
#
loop_
_entity.id
_entity.type
_entity.pdbx_description
1 polymer ?
#
loop_
_entity_poly.entity_id
_entity_poly.type
_entity_poly.pdbx_seq_one_letter_code
_entity_poly.pdbx_strand_id
1 'polypeptide(L)'
;MTNSKGDHQGEKFIGFFRLVDACDQRGCPVCRCLTADARQYLEALIYEHVNDPDTRRRLQASWGFCNWHTWMLRETSNPAFGAAIICEDLLRVTMGRLTRGAGRSGGSSRRLGRWLGRLGRQTRRRTLGELYGRRPPCPACRETAAGEQRYLLTALRFIDDPQFDAAYARSAGLCVPHLLGALALGNGTAQVEQIVARTLPKWAELRRDLADFVRKHEHRNRAPFTEAEASAYLRAFEVLVGAPGCGQATGSASTRAGRGRS
;
A
#
# COMPACT_ATOMS: atom_id res chain seq x y z
N MET A 1 -1.24 27.69 40.27
CA MET A 1 -0.47 28.43 39.24
C MET A 1 0.62 27.49 38.76
N THR A 2 0.33 26.60 37.80
CA THR A 2 0.68 26.76 36.37
C THR A 2 2.19 26.98 36.22
N ASN A 3 3.00 26.12 35.60
CA ASN A 3 2.81 25.61 34.25
C ASN A 3 3.97 24.62 33.94
N SER A 4 3.73 23.30 33.94
CA SER A 4 4.63 22.33 33.30
C SER A 4 4.06 22.01 31.92
N LYS A 5 4.37 22.87 30.95
CA LYS A 5 4.08 22.58 29.54
C LYS A 5 5.19 21.68 28.97
N GLY A 6 4.85 20.39 28.90
CA GLY A 6 5.06 19.51 27.74
C GLY A 6 6.43 19.53 27.06
N ASP A 7 7.28 18.60 27.48
CA ASP A 7 8.52 18.18 26.84
C ASP A 7 8.23 17.36 25.56
N HIS A 8 7.77 18.03 24.49
CA HIS A 8 7.32 17.40 23.24
C HIS A 8 8.18 17.73 22.00
N GLN A 9 9.50 17.84 22.15
CA GLN A 9 10.39 18.00 21.00
C GLN A 9 11.32 16.81 20.87
N GLY A 10 10.76 15.70 20.39
CA GLY A 10 11.60 14.71 19.75
C GLY A 10 12.11 15.28 18.43
N GLU A 11 13.41 15.21 18.20
CA GLU A 11 14.13 15.76 17.03
C GLU A 11 13.43 15.46 15.69
N LYS A 12 13.35 16.47 14.83
CA LYS A 12 12.81 16.37 13.46
C LYS A 12 13.77 15.57 12.59
N PHE A 13 13.24 14.66 11.77
CA PHE A 13 14.03 13.77 10.92
C PHE A 13 13.50 13.79 9.48
N ILE A 14 14.20 13.14 8.55
CA ILE A 14 13.89 13.16 7.11
C ILE A 14 12.41 12.81 6.83
N GLY A 15 11.85 11.81 7.51
CA GLY A 15 10.45 11.41 7.35
C GLY A 15 9.45 12.52 7.73
N PHE A 16 9.76 13.35 8.72
CA PHE A 16 8.96 14.53 9.06
C PHE A 16 8.94 15.55 7.91
N PHE A 17 10.11 15.95 7.41
CA PHE A 17 10.19 16.95 6.34
C PHE A 17 9.52 16.46 5.06
N ARG A 18 9.69 15.18 4.70
CA ARG A 18 9.00 14.58 3.56
C ARG A 18 7.47 14.62 3.69
N LEU A 19 6.95 14.46 4.90
CA LEU A 19 5.50 14.52 5.14
C LEU A 19 4.99 15.96 5.09
N VAL A 20 5.77 16.93 5.57
CA VAL A 20 5.49 18.37 5.41
C VAL A 20 5.44 18.74 3.92
N ASP A 21 6.47 18.38 3.14
CA ASP A 21 6.53 18.65 1.70
C ASP A 21 5.37 17.98 0.93
N ALA A 22 4.95 16.80 1.38
CA ALA A 22 3.81 16.08 0.81
C ALA A 22 2.46 16.78 1.07
N CYS A 23 2.35 17.62 2.11
CA CYS A 23 1.13 18.38 2.39
C CYS A 23 0.87 19.50 1.39
N ASP A 24 1.90 20.00 0.71
CA ASP A 24 1.77 21.02 -0.35
C ASP A 24 1.39 20.42 -1.71
N GLN A 25 1.22 19.10 -1.79
CA GLN A 25 0.81 18.39 -2.99
C GLN A 25 -0.66 17.94 -2.91
N ARG A 26 -1.29 17.71 -4.07
CA ARG A 26 -2.68 17.22 -4.14
C ARG A 26 -2.82 15.83 -3.52
N GLY A 27 -3.92 15.57 -2.81
CA GLY A 27 -4.27 14.26 -2.27
C GLY A 27 -3.71 14.00 -0.86
N CYS A 28 -3.75 12.75 -0.41
CA CYS A 28 -3.32 12.38 0.94
C CYS A 28 -1.78 12.46 1.09
N PRO A 29 -1.25 13.19 2.09
CA PRO A 29 0.20 13.33 2.29
C PRO A 29 0.91 11.98 2.51
N VAL A 30 0.28 11.06 3.26
CA VAL A 30 0.83 9.72 3.47
C VAL A 30 0.88 8.93 2.16
N CYS A 31 -0.20 8.92 1.36
CA CYS A 31 -0.18 8.28 0.04
C CYS A 31 0.95 8.83 -0.85
N ARG A 32 1.20 10.15 -0.80
CA ARG A 32 2.28 10.79 -1.57
C ARG A 32 3.65 10.28 -1.14
N CYS A 33 3.93 10.27 0.16
CA CYS A 33 5.18 9.74 0.68
C CYS A 33 5.38 8.26 0.31
N LEU A 34 4.33 7.45 0.43
CA LEU A 34 4.37 6.02 0.10
C LEU A 34 4.61 5.75 -1.38
N THR A 35 3.98 6.52 -2.26
CA THR A 35 4.20 6.40 -3.71
C THR A 35 5.64 6.77 -4.07
N ALA A 36 6.18 7.83 -3.45
CA ALA A 36 7.57 8.23 -3.64
C ALA A 36 8.56 7.17 -3.11
N ASP A 37 8.30 6.63 -1.91
CA ASP A 37 9.10 5.54 -1.32
C ASP A 37 9.12 4.30 -2.20
N ALA A 38 7.95 3.88 -2.68
CA ALA A 38 7.83 2.72 -3.56
C ALA A 38 8.64 2.92 -4.85
N ARG A 39 8.57 4.11 -5.46
CA ARG A 39 9.34 4.44 -6.66
C ARG A 39 10.85 4.40 -6.39
N GLN A 40 11.30 5.06 -5.32
CA GLN A 40 12.70 5.10 -4.95
C GLN A 40 13.24 3.70 -4.63
N TYR A 41 12.46 2.88 -3.94
CA TYR A 41 12.80 1.49 -3.67
C TYR A 41 12.98 0.68 -4.95
N LEU A 42 12.06 0.82 -5.91
CA LEU A 42 12.11 0.11 -7.19
C LEU A 42 13.33 0.56 -8.02
N GLU A 43 13.63 1.85 -8.04
CA GLU A 43 14.78 2.41 -8.74
C GLU A 43 16.11 1.92 -8.14
N ALA A 44 16.26 1.99 -6.82
CA ALA A 44 17.42 1.44 -6.11
C ALA A 44 17.58 -0.06 -6.35
N LEU A 45 16.47 -0.81 -6.35
CA LEU A 45 16.49 -2.25 -6.59
C LEU A 45 16.99 -2.60 -8.00
N ILE A 46 16.52 -1.89 -9.02
CA ILE A 46 16.97 -2.10 -10.42
C ILE A 46 18.43 -1.70 -10.60
N TYR A 47 18.88 -0.64 -9.94
CA TYR A 47 20.23 -0.11 -10.15
C TYR A 47 21.29 -0.89 -9.36
N GLU A 48 21.03 -1.19 -8.09
CA GLU A 48 22.04 -1.67 -7.14
C GLU A 48 21.87 -3.15 -6.77
N HIS A 49 20.63 -3.65 -6.75
CA HIS A 49 20.30 -4.94 -6.14
C HIS A 49 19.79 -5.99 -7.11
N VAL A 50 19.94 -5.78 -8.42
CA VAL A 50 19.56 -6.78 -9.42
C VAL A 50 20.31 -8.09 -9.23
N ASN A 51 21.53 -8.09 -8.73
CA ASN A 51 22.31 -9.32 -8.53
C ASN A 51 22.31 -9.81 -7.08
N ASP A 52 21.64 -9.11 -6.15
CA ASP A 52 21.60 -9.49 -4.74
C ASP A 52 20.81 -10.82 -4.55
N PRO A 53 21.44 -11.87 -3.99
CA PRO A 53 20.78 -13.16 -3.81
C PRO A 53 19.54 -13.12 -2.91
N ASP A 54 19.50 -12.26 -1.89
CA ASP A 54 18.33 -12.17 -1.00
C ASP A 54 17.14 -11.54 -1.70
N THR A 55 17.37 -10.46 -2.46
CA THR A 55 16.39 -9.80 -3.32
C THR A 55 15.83 -10.77 -4.36
N ARG A 56 16.68 -11.56 -5.01
CA ARG A 56 16.24 -12.61 -5.95
C ARG A 56 15.34 -13.64 -5.27
N ARG A 57 15.74 -14.15 -4.11
CA ARG A 57 14.92 -15.11 -3.33
C ARG A 57 13.56 -14.52 -2.95
N ARG A 58 13.52 -13.27 -2.49
CA ARG A 58 12.27 -12.56 -2.13
C ARG A 58 11.35 -12.36 -3.34
N LEU A 59 11.90 -11.98 -4.48
CA LEU A 59 11.14 -11.82 -5.73
C LEU A 59 10.58 -13.17 -6.21
N GLN A 60 11.41 -14.21 -6.27
CA GLN A 60 10.96 -15.54 -6.68
C GLN A 60 9.87 -16.12 -5.74
N ALA A 61 9.99 -15.90 -4.43
CA ALA A 61 8.98 -16.32 -3.45
C ALA A 61 7.64 -15.59 -3.67
N SER A 62 7.70 -14.30 -3.99
CA SER A 62 6.55 -13.44 -4.24
C SER A 62 5.98 -13.54 -5.66
N TRP A 63 6.59 -14.37 -6.52
CA TRP A 63 6.28 -14.46 -7.96
C TRP A 63 6.48 -13.13 -8.70
N GLY A 64 7.48 -12.36 -8.27
CA GLY A 64 7.82 -11.04 -8.80
C GLY A 64 7.13 -9.90 -8.05
N PHE A 65 6.98 -8.77 -8.73
CA PHE A 65 6.20 -7.64 -8.24
C PHE A 65 4.70 -7.85 -8.48
N CYS A 66 3.86 -7.21 -7.67
CA CYS A 66 2.42 -7.17 -7.95
C CYS A 66 2.17 -6.37 -9.23
N ASN A 67 0.98 -6.51 -9.82
CA ASN A 67 0.61 -5.80 -11.04
C ASN A 67 0.95 -4.30 -10.95
N TRP A 68 0.54 -3.64 -9.87
CA TRP A 68 0.83 -2.23 -9.62
C TRP A 68 2.32 -1.90 -9.65
N HIS A 69 3.13 -2.56 -8.81
CA HIS A 69 4.56 -2.27 -8.70
C HIS A 69 5.36 -2.68 -9.94
N THR A 70 4.89 -3.66 -10.72
CA THR A 70 5.47 -3.98 -12.03
C THR A 70 5.26 -2.83 -13.02
N TRP A 71 4.07 -2.21 -13.05
CA TRP A 71 3.80 -1.10 -13.97
C TRP A 71 4.47 0.21 -13.51
N MET A 72 4.52 0.46 -12.19
CA MET A 72 5.27 1.57 -11.62
C MET A 72 6.77 1.52 -11.98
N LEU A 73 7.32 0.31 -12.11
CA LEU A 73 8.71 0.09 -12.53
C LEU A 73 9.05 0.73 -13.88
N ARG A 74 8.09 0.85 -14.79
CA ARG A 74 8.30 1.48 -16.10
C ARG A 74 8.53 2.98 -16.01
N GLU A 75 8.14 3.57 -14.89
CA GLU A 75 8.20 5.01 -14.67
C GLU A 75 9.44 5.44 -13.88
N THR A 76 10.35 4.51 -13.56
CA THR A 76 11.66 4.80 -12.96
C THR A 76 12.69 5.14 -14.04
N SER A 77 13.84 5.68 -13.65
CA SER A 77 14.92 5.99 -14.60
C SER A 77 15.57 4.71 -15.12
N ASN A 78 15.74 4.60 -16.44
CA ASN A 78 16.44 3.50 -17.13
C ASN A 78 16.09 2.07 -16.63
N PRO A 79 14.80 1.67 -16.60
CA PRO A 79 14.40 0.40 -15.99
C PRO A 79 14.79 -0.81 -16.82
N ALA A 80 15.05 -0.64 -18.12
CA ALA A 80 15.07 -1.71 -19.09
C ALA A 80 16.07 -2.83 -18.77
N PHE A 81 17.31 -2.46 -18.42
CA PHE A 81 18.36 -3.46 -18.19
C PHE A 81 18.09 -4.26 -16.90
N GLY A 82 17.95 -3.59 -15.76
CA GLY A 82 17.73 -4.30 -14.49
C GLY A 82 16.40 -5.05 -14.44
N ALA A 83 15.33 -4.49 -15.03
CA ALA A 83 14.05 -5.18 -15.18
C ALA A 83 14.18 -6.43 -16.07
N ALA A 84 14.94 -6.37 -17.18
CA ALA A 84 15.15 -7.54 -18.04
C ALA A 84 15.82 -8.71 -17.30
N ILE A 85 16.86 -8.43 -16.49
CA ILE A 85 17.53 -9.48 -15.70
C ILE A 85 16.57 -10.07 -14.65
N ILE A 86 15.73 -9.24 -14.01
CA ILE A 86 14.71 -9.70 -13.06
C ILE A 86 13.66 -10.57 -13.75
N CYS A 87 13.13 -10.09 -14.87
CA CYS A 87 12.10 -10.79 -15.63
C CYS A 87 12.60 -12.11 -16.23
N GLU A 88 13.83 -12.18 -16.73
CA GLU A 88 14.42 -13.44 -17.25
C GLU A 88 14.45 -14.51 -16.15
N ASP A 89 14.98 -14.19 -14.97
CA ASP A 89 15.04 -15.13 -13.85
C ASP A 89 13.64 -15.56 -13.40
N LEU A 90 12.71 -14.61 -13.27
CA LEU A 90 11.33 -14.90 -12.87
C LEU A 90 10.61 -15.78 -13.90
N LEU A 91 10.81 -15.53 -15.20
CA LEU A 91 10.26 -16.36 -16.28
C LEU A 91 10.87 -17.77 -16.24
N ARG A 92 12.19 -17.89 -16.13
CA ARG A 92 12.89 -19.18 -16.00
C ARG A 92 12.35 -20.00 -14.83
N VAL A 93 12.25 -19.39 -13.65
CA VAL A 93 11.73 -20.05 -12.43
C VAL A 93 10.25 -20.43 -12.60
N THR A 94 9.44 -19.55 -13.18
CA THR A 94 8.00 -19.77 -13.40
C THR A 94 7.74 -20.88 -14.40
N MET A 95 8.45 -20.90 -15.53
CA MET A 95 8.42 -21.99 -16.50
C MET A 95 8.79 -23.32 -15.82
N GLY A 96 9.87 -23.34 -15.04
CA GLY A 96 10.27 -24.52 -14.28
C GLY A 96 9.22 -24.99 -13.26
N ARG A 97 8.44 -24.08 -12.64
CA ARG A 97 7.32 -24.42 -11.77
C ARG A 97 6.16 -25.03 -12.57
N LEU A 98 5.79 -24.41 -13.69
CA LEU A 98 4.67 -24.84 -14.54
C LEU A 98 4.93 -26.19 -15.21
N THR A 99 6.12 -26.40 -15.79
CA THR A 99 6.50 -27.68 -16.42
C THR A 99 6.45 -28.83 -15.41
N ARG A 100 6.95 -28.61 -14.19
CA ARG A 100 6.86 -29.60 -13.09
C ARG A 100 5.43 -29.83 -12.60
N GLY A 101 4.55 -28.84 -12.69
CA GLY A 101 3.13 -28.99 -12.37
C GLY A 101 2.37 -29.77 -13.44
N ALA A 102 2.59 -29.43 -14.72
CA ALA A 102 1.91 -30.05 -15.86
C ALA A 102 2.29 -31.53 -16.04
N GLY A 103 3.59 -31.86 -15.91
CA GLY A 103 4.07 -33.25 -16.02
C GLY A 103 3.53 -34.20 -14.94
N ARG A 104 2.86 -33.69 -13.90
CA ARG A 104 2.27 -34.49 -12.81
C ARG A 104 0.78 -34.79 -13.03
N SER A 105 0.10 -34.06 -13.91
CA SER A 105 -1.30 -34.29 -14.26
C SER A 105 -1.47 -35.42 -15.30
N GLY A 106 -0.39 -35.82 -15.99
CA GLY A 106 -0.41 -36.84 -17.06
C GLY A 106 -0.04 -38.28 -16.64
N GLY A 107 0.00 -38.60 -15.34
CA GLY A 107 0.42 -39.92 -14.85
C GLY A 107 -0.67 -41.00 -14.92
N SER A 108 -1.05 -41.44 -16.13
CA SER A 108 -2.01 -42.51 -16.41
C SER A 108 -1.50 -43.96 -16.18
N SER A 109 -0.37 -44.19 -15.52
CA SER A 109 0.11 -45.56 -15.28
C SER A 109 0.81 -45.70 -13.93
N ARG A 110 0.04 -46.07 -12.90
CA ARG A 110 0.51 -46.72 -11.66
C ARG A 110 -0.69 -47.12 -10.79
N ARG A 111 -1.62 -47.90 -11.38
CA ARG A 111 -2.80 -48.41 -10.66
C ARG A 111 -2.54 -49.71 -9.88
N LEU A 112 -1.38 -50.36 -10.03
CA LEU A 112 -1.14 -51.67 -9.42
C LEU A 112 -0.46 -51.68 -8.02
N GLY A 113 0.11 -50.57 -7.54
CA GLY A 113 0.88 -50.59 -6.27
C GLY A 113 0.21 -49.94 -5.05
N ARG A 114 -1.07 -49.54 -5.14
CA ARG A 114 -1.65 -48.54 -4.21
C ARG A 114 -2.45 -49.08 -3.00
N TRP A 115 -2.53 -50.39 -2.82
CA TRP A 115 -3.30 -50.98 -1.72
C TRP A 115 -2.53 -51.15 -0.40
N LEU A 116 -1.19 -51.14 -0.41
CA LEU A 116 -0.37 -51.37 0.79
C LEU A 116 0.04 -50.11 1.57
N GLY A 117 -0.39 -48.90 1.17
CA GLY A 117 0.06 -47.62 1.75
C GLY A 117 -0.98 -46.81 2.54
N ARG A 118 -2.12 -47.40 2.93
CA ARG A 118 -3.29 -46.66 3.46
C ARG A 118 -3.21 -46.12 4.90
N LEU A 119 -2.08 -46.27 5.60
CA LEU A 119 -1.92 -45.77 6.98
C LEU A 119 -1.06 -44.50 7.10
N GLY A 120 -0.53 -43.97 5.99
CA GLY A 120 0.28 -42.74 5.98
C GLY A 120 -0.57 -41.51 5.70
N ARG A 121 -0.80 -40.69 6.74
CA ARG A 121 -1.38 -39.33 6.72
C ARG A 121 -1.05 -38.58 5.42
N GLN A 122 -1.96 -38.64 4.44
CA GLN A 122 -1.76 -38.04 3.11
C GLN A 122 -1.84 -36.53 3.23
N THR A 123 -0.70 -35.89 3.45
CA THR A 123 -0.55 -34.45 3.27
C THR A 123 -0.93 -34.12 1.83
N ARG A 124 -2.15 -33.57 1.65
CA ARG A 124 -2.64 -33.07 0.36
C ARG A 124 -1.60 -32.08 -0.19
N ARG A 125 -0.88 -32.48 -1.23
CA ARG A 125 0.08 -31.60 -1.92
C ARG A 125 -0.69 -30.46 -2.58
N ARG A 126 -0.24 -29.23 -2.35
CA ARG A 126 -0.90 -28.02 -2.87
C ARG A 126 -0.73 -27.90 -4.38
N THR A 127 -1.74 -27.36 -5.06
CA THR A 127 -1.67 -27.04 -6.49
C THR A 127 -0.83 -25.78 -6.74
N LEU A 128 -0.38 -25.54 -7.97
CA LEU A 128 0.33 -24.30 -8.31
C LEU A 128 -0.56 -23.06 -8.10
N GLY A 129 -1.87 -23.15 -8.39
CA GLY A 129 -2.82 -22.09 -8.11
C GLY A 129 -2.93 -21.78 -6.62
N GLU A 130 -2.97 -22.81 -5.76
CA GLU A 130 -2.96 -22.65 -4.30
C GLU A 130 -1.65 -22.02 -3.78
N LEU A 131 -0.50 -22.37 -4.38
CA LEU A 131 0.79 -21.76 -4.04
C LEU A 131 0.85 -20.29 -4.48
N TYR A 132 0.37 -19.98 -5.69
CA TYR A 132 0.29 -18.62 -6.19
C TYR A 132 -0.64 -17.76 -5.32
N GLY A 133 -1.79 -18.30 -4.91
CA GLY A 133 -2.74 -17.61 -4.04
C GLY A 133 -2.26 -17.36 -2.60
N ARG A 134 -1.22 -18.08 -2.15
CA ARG A 134 -0.60 -17.92 -0.81
C ARG A 134 0.78 -17.26 -0.86
N ARG A 135 1.16 -16.69 -2.02
CA ARG A 135 2.44 -16.00 -2.15
C ARG A 135 2.53 -14.84 -1.15
N PRO A 136 3.71 -14.57 -0.58
CA PRO A 136 3.90 -13.37 0.23
C PRO A 136 3.65 -12.11 -0.63
N PRO A 137 3.31 -10.96 0.00
CA PRO A 137 3.27 -9.68 -0.69
C PRO A 137 4.59 -9.40 -1.40
N CYS A 138 4.54 -8.71 -2.54
CA CYS A 138 5.78 -8.39 -3.25
C CYS A 138 6.69 -7.48 -2.40
N PRO A 139 8.00 -7.48 -2.67
CA PRO A 139 8.96 -6.72 -1.86
C PRO A 139 8.60 -5.23 -1.73
N ALA A 140 8.19 -4.59 -2.83
CA ALA A 140 7.75 -3.19 -2.80
C ALA A 140 6.49 -2.99 -1.92
N CYS A 141 5.48 -3.86 -2.00
CA CYS A 141 4.31 -3.79 -1.09
C CYS A 141 4.72 -3.93 0.38
N ARG A 142 5.73 -4.75 0.70
CA ARG A 142 6.22 -4.88 2.08
C ARG A 142 6.88 -3.59 2.56
N GLU A 143 7.70 -2.96 1.71
CA GLU A 143 8.31 -1.66 2.03
C GLU A 143 7.27 -0.56 2.17
N THR A 144 6.26 -0.51 1.28
CA THR A 144 5.13 0.43 1.39
C THR A 144 4.39 0.27 2.72
N ALA A 145 4.07 -0.97 3.14
CA ALA A 145 3.38 -1.22 4.41
C ALA A 145 4.22 -0.79 5.63
N ALA A 146 5.55 -1.00 5.59
CA ALA A 146 6.44 -0.52 6.65
C ALA A 146 6.52 1.02 6.67
N GLY A 147 6.56 1.65 5.49
CA GLY A 147 6.48 3.10 5.34
C GLY A 147 5.18 3.69 5.89
N GLU A 148 4.05 3.03 5.64
CA GLU A 148 2.71 3.52 6.03
C GLU A 148 2.65 3.74 7.54
N GLN A 149 3.00 2.70 8.31
CA GLN A 149 3.02 2.80 9.76
C GLN A 149 3.96 3.93 10.25
N ARG A 150 5.15 4.07 9.65
CA ARG A 150 6.10 5.13 10.02
C ARG A 150 5.53 6.53 9.78
N TYR A 151 4.90 6.77 8.63
CA TYR A 151 4.33 8.08 8.30
C TYR A 151 3.09 8.40 9.13
N LEU A 152 2.24 7.42 9.43
CA LEU A 152 1.09 7.62 10.31
C LEU A 152 1.53 7.97 11.74
N LEU A 153 2.52 7.25 12.29
CA LEU A 153 3.09 7.57 13.60
C LEU A 153 3.77 8.94 13.60
N THR A 154 4.43 9.32 12.50
CA THR A 154 5.04 10.65 12.34
C THR A 154 3.96 11.74 12.33
N ALA A 155 2.88 11.56 11.57
CA ALA A 155 1.76 12.49 11.53
C ALA A 155 1.12 12.66 12.93
N LEU A 156 0.89 11.57 13.65
CA LEU A 156 0.34 11.60 15.01
C LEU A 156 1.29 12.31 15.97
N ARG A 157 2.58 11.98 15.92
CA ARG A 157 3.60 12.58 16.82
C ARG A 157 3.73 14.09 16.65
N PHE A 158 3.60 14.60 15.43
CA PHE A 158 3.86 16.00 15.11
C PHE A 158 2.60 16.81 14.76
N ILE A 159 1.39 16.31 15.02
CA ILE A 159 0.16 17.03 14.66
C ILE A 159 0.03 18.42 15.32
N ASP A 160 0.67 18.62 16.47
CA ASP A 160 0.74 19.90 17.19
C ASP A 160 2.04 20.68 16.95
N ASP A 161 2.97 20.16 16.14
CA ASP A 161 4.14 20.93 15.72
C ASP A 161 3.70 22.07 14.78
N PRO A 162 4.05 23.33 15.03
CA PRO A 162 3.56 24.46 14.25
C PRO A 162 3.84 24.37 12.74
N GLN A 163 4.98 23.78 12.36
CA GLN A 163 5.34 23.63 10.95
C GLN A 163 4.46 22.57 10.28
N PHE A 164 4.24 21.45 10.95
CA PHE A 164 3.38 20.39 10.43
C PHE A 164 1.90 20.81 10.43
N ASP A 165 1.43 21.47 11.48
CA ASP A 165 0.06 22.00 11.58
C ASP A 165 -0.26 22.95 10.42
N ALA A 166 0.64 23.91 10.16
CA ALA A 166 0.49 24.85 9.05
C ALA A 166 0.47 24.17 7.67
N ALA A 167 1.32 23.16 7.47
CA ALA A 167 1.36 22.39 6.22
C ALA A 167 0.10 21.53 6.07
N TYR A 168 -0.29 20.80 7.12
CA TYR A 168 -1.46 19.94 7.14
C TYR A 168 -2.75 20.73 6.91
N ALA A 169 -2.86 21.95 7.45
CA ALA A 169 -3.98 22.85 7.23
C ALA A 169 -4.22 23.13 5.73
N ARG A 170 -3.17 23.24 4.91
CA ARG A 170 -3.27 23.46 3.45
C ARG A 170 -3.46 22.18 2.63
N SER A 171 -3.21 21.00 3.21
CA SER A 171 -3.32 19.71 2.51
C SER A 171 -4.78 19.28 2.24
N ALA A 172 -4.98 18.18 1.50
CA ALA A 172 -6.29 17.52 1.40
C ALA A 172 -6.67 16.67 2.62
N GLY A 173 -5.79 16.56 3.63
CA GLY A 173 -5.96 15.69 4.79
C GLY A 173 -5.65 14.22 4.49
N LEU A 174 -5.86 13.34 5.48
CA LEU A 174 -5.71 11.90 5.25
C LEU A 174 -6.89 11.34 4.43
N CYS A 175 -6.63 10.35 3.58
CA CYS A 175 -7.68 9.53 2.97
C CYS A 175 -8.29 8.60 4.04
N VAL A 176 -9.47 8.05 3.77
CA VAL A 176 -10.21 7.15 4.67
C VAL A 176 -9.33 5.98 5.17
N PRO A 177 -8.60 5.23 4.31
CA PRO A 177 -7.74 4.14 4.78
C PRO A 177 -6.66 4.62 5.77
N HIS A 178 -6.01 5.76 5.49
CA HIS A 178 -4.96 6.29 6.34
C HIS A 178 -5.48 6.97 7.60
N LEU A 179 -6.68 7.57 7.57
CA LEU A 179 -7.32 8.08 8.78
C LEU A 179 -7.71 6.93 9.72
N LEU A 180 -8.25 5.83 9.17
CA LEU A 180 -8.53 4.61 9.93
C LEU A 180 -7.25 3.97 10.47
N GLY A 181 -6.16 3.96 9.68
CA GLY A 181 -4.84 3.52 10.13
C GLY A 181 -4.31 4.37 11.29
N ALA A 182 -4.44 5.69 11.21
CA ALA A 182 -4.10 6.60 12.30
C ALA A 182 -4.96 6.34 13.56
N LEU A 183 -6.26 6.09 13.38
CA LEU A 183 -7.18 5.72 14.47
C LEU A 183 -6.77 4.43 15.18
N ALA A 184 -6.37 3.41 14.42
CA ALA A 184 -5.87 2.16 14.99
C ALA A 184 -4.55 2.34 15.76
N LEU A 185 -3.64 3.18 15.27
CA LEU A 185 -2.32 3.40 15.87
C LEU A 185 -2.36 4.34 17.09
N GLY A 186 -3.24 5.34 17.07
CA GLY A 186 -3.36 6.39 18.10
C GLY A 186 -4.59 6.24 18.99
N ASN A 187 -5.16 5.04 19.11
CA ASN A 187 -6.41 4.83 19.84
C ASN A 187 -6.36 5.41 21.27
N GLY A 188 -7.28 6.32 21.58
CA GLY A 188 -7.39 6.96 22.89
C GLY A 188 -6.41 8.11 23.17
N THR A 189 -5.72 8.64 22.15
CA THR A 189 -4.79 9.78 22.33
C THR A 189 -5.38 11.10 21.83
N ALA A 190 -5.00 12.23 22.42
CA ALA A 190 -5.42 13.55 21.93
C ALA A 190 -4.97 13.81 20.48
N GLN A 191 -3.83 13.25 20.08
CA GLN A 191 -3.26 13.40 18.74
C GLN A 191 -4.17 12.83 17.65
N VAL A 192 -4.89 11.75 17.94
CA VAL A 192 -5.81 11.16 16.95
C VAL A 192 -7.07 12.01 16.79
N GLU A 193 -7.62 12.52 17.89
CA GLU A 193 -8.77 13.43 17.88
C GLU A 193 -8.43 14.70 17.09
N GLN A 194 -7.22 15.20 17.29
CA GLN A 194 -6.63 16.33 16.59
C GLN A 194 -6.47 16.10 15.08
N ILE A 195 -5.98 14.93 14.65
CA ILE A 195 -5.92 14.58 13.23
C ILE A 195 -7.33 14.53 12.62
N VAL A 196 -8.29 13.90 13.32
CA VAL A 196 -9.68 13.80 12.85
C VAL A 196 -10.31 15.19 12.72
N ALA A 197 -10.17 16.03 13.74
CA ALA A 197 -10.72 17.38 13.77
C ALA A 197 -10.18 18.26 12.63
N ARG A 198 -8.91 18.08 12.23
CA ARG A 198 -8.30 18.77 11.09
C ARG A 198 -8.67 18.16 9.73
N THR A 199 -9.03 16.87 9.68
CA THR A 199 -9.36 16.16 8.43
C THR A 199 -10.81 16.36 8.01
N LEU A 200 -11.76 16.24 8.94
CA LEU A 200 -13.19 16.21 8.61
C LEU A 200 -13.73 17.47 7.89
N PRO A 201 -13.29 18.71 8.23
CA PRO A 201 -13.72 19.90 7.49
C PRO A 201 -13.37 19.85 6.00
N LYS A 202 -12.21 19.26 5.64
CA LYS A 202 -11.74 19.11 4.27
C LYS A 202 -12.63 18.14 3.47
N TRP A 203 -13.07 17.05 4.10
CA TRP A 203 -14.01 16.12 3.49
C TRP A 203 -15.40 16.72 3.34
N ALA A 204 -15.84 17.54 4.31
CA ALA A 204 -17.10 18.24 4.23
C ALA A 204 -17.13 19.25 3.05
N GLU A 205 -16.01 19.91 2.78
CA GLU A 205 -15.83 20.75 1.60
C GLU A 205 -15.92 19.94 0.29
N LEU A 206 -15.16 18.85 0.17
CA LEU A 206 -15.24 17.97 -1.00
C LEU A 206 -16.66 17.42 -1.24
N ARG A 207 -17.39 17.11 -0.17
CA ARG A 207 -18.79 16.66 -0.28
C ARG A 207 -19.71 17.74 -0.84
N ARG A 208 -19.48 19.02 -0.52
CA ARG A 208 -20.23 20.13 -1.12
C ARG A 208 -19.93 20.24 -2.62
N ASP A 209 -18.67 20.18 -3.01
CA ASP A 209 -18.26 20.22 -4.41
C ASP A 209 -18.91 19.09 -5.24
N LEU A 210 -18.96 17.88 -4.67
CA LEU A 210 -19.63 16.73 -5.30
C LEU A 210 -21.15 16.93 -5.41
N ALA A 211 -21.80 17.42 -4.36
CA ALA A 211 -23.24 17.67 -4.37
C ALA A 211 -23.62 18.74 -5.40
N ASP A 212 -22.77 19.76 -5.55
CA ASP A 212 -22.93 20.82 -6.55
C ASP A 212 -22.74 20.28 -7.97
N PHE A 213 -21.73 19.44 -8.19
CA PHE A 213 -21.50 18.75 -9.46
C PHE A 213 -22.70 17.89 -9.88
N VAL A 214 -23.21 17.04 -8.98
CA VAL A 214 -24.37 16.17 -9.24
C VAL A 214 -25.62 17.00 -9.56
N ARG A 215 -25.93 18.01 -8.74
CA ARG A 215 -27.08 18.89 -8.93
C ARG A 215 -27.07 19.60 -10.29
N LYS A 216 -25.92 20.14 -10.72
CA LYS A 216 -25.81 20.82 -12.02
C LYS A 216 -26.03 19.87 -13.20
N HIS A 217 -25.60 18.61 -13.07
CA HIS A 217 -25.76 17.60 -14.11
C HIS A 217 -27.23 17.12 -14.25
N GLU A 218 -27.95 16.95 -13.14
CA GLU A 218 -29.35 16.50 -13.14
C GLU A 218 -30.31 17.54 -13.73
N HIS A 219 -30.11 18.82 -13.43
CA HIS A 219 -31.05 19.87 -13.81
C HIS A 219 -30.89 20.41 -15.25
N ARG A 220 -30.15 19.74 -16.15
CA ARG A 220 -29.74 20.25 -17.49
C ARG A 220 -29.28 21.72 -17.41
N ASN A 221 -28.62 22.07 -16.31
CA ASN A 221 -28.33 23.45 -15.98
C ASN A 221 -27.15 23.90 -16.85
N ARG A 222 -27.32 24.98 -17.62
CA ARG A 222 -26.27 25.50 -18.53
C ARG A 222 -25.14 26.25 -17.79
N ALA A 223 -25.16 26.24 -16.46
CA ALA A 223 -24.13 26.87 -15.66
C ALA A 223 -22.80 26.11 -15.85
N PRO A 224 -21.70 26.80 -16.16
CA PRO A 224 -20.40 26.16 -16.31
C PRO A 224 -19.94 25.53 -14.98
N PHE A 225 -19.24 24.40 -15.09
CA PHE A 225 -18.57 23.77 -13.95
C PHE A 225 -17.30 24.55 -13.59
N THR A 226 -17.00 24.64 -12.31
CA THR A 226 -15.65 25.06 -11.86
C THR A 226 -14.66 23.90 -12.03
N GLU A 227 -13.35 24.19 -12.06
CA GLU A 227 -12.31 23.14 -12.08
C GLU A 227 -12.43 22.21 -10.86
N ALA A 228 -12.79 22.78 -9.71
CA ALA A 228 -13.01 22.02 -8.47
C ALA A 228 -14.17 21.02 -8.60
N GLU A 229 -15.31 21.45 -9.16
CA GLU A 229 -16.47 20.59 -9.40
C GLU A 229 -16.14 19.51 -10.44
N ALA A 230 -15.50 19.87 -11.55
CA ALA A 230 -15.16 18.94 -12.62
C ALA A 230 -14.19 17.83 -12.17
N SER A 231 -13.34 18.12 -11.18
CA SER A 231 -12.37 17.17 -10.61
C SER A 231 -12.81 16.53 -9.28
N ALA A 232 -14.00 16.89 -8.77
CA ALA A 232 -14.47 16.47 -7.44
C ALA A 232 -14.55 14.94 -7.30
N TYR A 233 -15.02 14.23 -8.33
CA TYR A 233 -15.12 12.77 -8.30
C TYR A 233 -13.75 12.08 -8.22
N LEU A 234 -12.72 12.63 -8.87
CA LEU A 234 -11.34 12.11 -8.77
C LEU A 234 -10.76 12.32 -7.37
N ARG A 235 -10.96 13.51 -6.80
CA ARG A 235 -10.60 13.80 -5.40
C ARG A 235 -11.33 12.86 -4.43
N ALA A 236 -12.59 12.54 -4.72
CA ALA A 236 -13.38 11.59 -3.94
C ALA A 236 -12.81 10.17 -3.99
N PHE A 237 -12.35 9.71 -5.17
CA PHE A 237 -11.65 8.42 -5.26
C PHE A 237 -10.40 8.44 -4.38
N GLU A 238 -9.55 9.46 -4.46
CA GLU A 238 -8.36 9.56 -3.63
C GLU A 238 -8.67 9.61 -2.13
N VAL A 239 -9.72 10.32 -1.72
CA VAL A 239 -10.15 10.37 -0.31
C VAL A 239 -10.70 9.03 0.15
N LEU A 240 -11.53 8.34 -0.64
CA LEU A 240 -12.21 7.12 -0.20
C LEU A 240 -11.31 5.88 -0.25
N VAL A 241 -10.47 5.75 -1.27
CA VAL A 241 -9.66 4.53 -1.49
C VAL A 241 -8.15 4.77 -1.36
N GLY A 242 -7.71 6.02 -1.24
CA GLY A 242 -6.30 6.39 -1.29
C GLY A 242 -5.78 6.55 -2.72
N ALA A 243 -4.53 7.00 -2.84
CA ALA A 243 -3.87 7.06 -4.15
C ALA A 243 -3.67 5.64 -4.72
N PRO A 244 -3.61 5.50 -6.06
CA PRO A 244 -3.31 4.22 -6.69
C PRO A 244 -2.08 3.52 -6.08
N GLY A 245 -2.23 2.24 -5.75
CA GLY A 245 -1.15 1.43 -5.16
C GLY A 245 -0.87 1.64 -3.67
N CYS A 246 -1.50 2.62 -3.02
CA CYS A 246 -1.40 2.84 -1.57
C CYS A 246 -2.51 2.12 -0.78
N GLY A 247 -3.52 1.56 -1.46
CA GLY A 247 -4.56 0.76 -0.82
C GLY A 247 -4.02 -0.58 -0.31
N GLN A 248 -4.49 -1.02 0.85
CA GLN A 248 -4.07 -2.30 1.45
C GLN A 248 -4.06 -3.40 0.40
N ALA A 249 -2.92 -4.07 0.27
CA ALA A 249 -2.79 -5.24 -0.57
C ALA A 249 -3.85 -6.26 -0.14
N THR A 250 -4.94 -6.37 -0.89
CA THR A 250 -5.89 -7.48 -0.77
C THR A 250 -5.19 -8.73 -1.29
N GLY A 251 -4.31 -9.28 -0.44
CA GLY A 251 -3.55 -10.49 -0.63
C GLY A 251 -3.69 -11.32 0.64
N SER A 252 -4.83 -12.01 0.77
CA SER A 252 -5.11 -13.03 1.78
C SER A 252 -4.71 -12.66 3.22
N ALA A 253 -5.60 -11.94 3.92
CA ALA A 253 -5.69 -12.04 5.37
C ALA A 253 -6.16 -13.47 5.73
N SER A 254 -5.23 -14.42 5.70
CA SER A 254 -5.34 -15.69 6.40
C SER A 254 -4.47 -15.58 7.64
N THR A 255 -5.05 -15.90 8.80
CA THR A 255 -4.47 -16.01 10.16
C THR A 255 -4.14 -14.67 10.87
N ARG A 256 -4.61 -14.35 12.09
CA ARG A 256 -5.09 -15.17 13.23
C ARG A 256 -6.02 -14.31 14.12
N ALA A 257 -7.30 -14.66 14.21
CA ALA A 257 -8.10 -14.43 15.41
C ALA A 257 -8.24 -15.80 16.08
N GLY A 258 -7.55 -16.02 17.18
CA GLY A 258 -7.51 -17.31 17.85
C GLY A 258 -6.33 -17.42 18.80
N ARG A 259 -6.49 -16.84 19.99
CA ARG A 259 -5.96 -17.31 21.27
C ARG A 259 -6.59 -16.48 22.38
N GLY A 260 -7.46 -17.15 23.13
CA GLY A 260 -8.22 -16.63 24.27
C GLY A 260 -9.06 -17.76 24.86
N ARG A 261 -8.41 -18.87 25.19
CA ARG A 261 -8.91 -19.91 26.08
C ARG A 261 -7.74 -20.43 26.89
N SER A 262 -7.65 -19.89 28.10
CA SER A 262 -7.13 -20.49 29.33
C SER A 262 -7.34 -19.45 30.41
#